data_AF-A0A972EFU0-F1
#
_entry.id   AF-A0A972EFU0-F1
#
_cell.length_a   1.000
_cell.length_b   1.000
_cell.length_c   1.000
_cell.angle_alpha   90.00
_cell.angle_beta   90.00
_cell.angle_gamma   90.00
#
_symmetry.space_group_name_H-M   'P 1'
#
loop_
_entity.id
_entity.type
_entity.pdbx_description
1 polymer ?
#
loop_
_entity_poly.entity_id
_entity_poly.type
_entity_poly.pdbx_seq_one_letter_code
_entity_poly.pdbx_strand_id
1 'polypeptide(L)'
;MKASICNNRGAVYVGIIFILLTVLLLSTSLLNMSIDSMGMVINSNNDSYRANYIIESILELKIEEIMELFDGAIRNYMADLQTYKVEHSEDIDGFSYGLPDFYSYIRGLDSDITGLSESAKNPFGEYKEKHYYKVDIKCDWDKKRVNITSRGEYKQARKFINVELELPTVTNEGEDENGLPKIAILPARITRYYQTYGL
;
A
#
# COMPACT_ATOMS: atom_id res chain seq x y z
N MET A 1 57.28 21.13 64.40
CA MET A 1 56.97 20.67 63.02
C MET A 1 56.46 19.24 63.08
N LYS A 2 55.20 18.97 62.70
CA LYS A 2 54.68 17.59 62.62
C LYS A 2 55.16 16.97 61.31
N ALA A 3 55.90 15.86 61.39
CA ALA A 3 56.34 15.11 60.22
C ALA A 3 55.11 14.49 59.54
N SER A 4 54.87 14.87 58.29
CA SER A 4 53.86 14.23 57.43
C SER A 4 54.30 12.79 57.14
N ILE A 5 53.55 11.81 57.63
CA ILE A 5 53.76 10.40 57.29
C ILE A 5 53.09 10.17 55.93
N CYS A 6 53.84 10.36 54.84
CA CYS A 6 53.38 10.00 53.50
C CYS A 6 53.50 8.48 53.31
N ASN A 7 52.38 7.76 53.47
CA ASN A 7 52.29 6.34 53.17
C ASN A 7 52.09 6.13 51.65
N ASN A 8 53.18 6.15 50.89
CA ASN A 8 53.17 5.98 49.42
C ASN A 8 52.47 4.71 48.94
N ARG A 9 52.45 3.63 49.75
CA ARG A 9 51.74 2.40 49.37
C ARG A 9 50.23 2.58 49.40
N GLY A 10 49.69 3.29 50.40
CA GLY A 10 48.27 3.59 50.50
C GLY A 10 47.75 4.44 49.33
N ALA A 11 48.53 5.43 48.90
CA ALA A 11 48.19 6.26 47.75
C ALA A 11 48.08 5.46 46.44
N VAL A 12 48.97 4.47 46.24
CA VAL A 12 48.92 3.57 45.08
C VAL A 12 47.66 2.71 45.08
N TYR A 13 47.28 2.12 46.23
CA TYR A 13 46.04 1.33 46.32
C TYR A 13 44.78 2.16 46.05
N VAL A 14 44.70 3.37 46.59
CA VAL A 14 43.57 4.28 46.34
C VAL A 14 43.49 4.68 44.87
N GLY A 15 44.64 4.94 44.23
CA GLY A 15 44.71 5.23 42.80
C GLY A 15 44.22 4.07 41.93
N ILE A 16 44.63 2.84 42.25
CA ILE A 16 44.18 1.64 41.54
C ILE A 16 42.67 1.48 41.67
N ILE A 17 42.11 1.67 42.88
CA ILE A 17 40.66 1.59 43.11
C ILE A 17 39.91 2.62 42.27
N PHE A 18 40.38 3.87 42.22
CA PHE A 18 39.77 4.91 41.40
C PHE A 18 39.81 4.59 39.91
N ILE A 19 40.94 4.09 39.41
CA ILE A 19 41.06 3.67 38.01
C ILE A 19 40.08 2.53 37.71
N LEU A 20 40.00 1.52 38.59
CA LEU A 20 39.07 0.40 38.45
C LEU A 20 37.61 0.85 38.44
N LEU A 21 37.26 1.80 39.31
CA LEU A 21 35.90 2.35 39.41
C LEU A 21 35.53 3.17 38.17
N THR A 22 36.49 3.90 37.61
CA THR A 22 36.31 4.66 36.36
C THR A 22 36.12 3.73 35.16
N VAL A 23 36.94 2.67 35.07
CA VAL A 23 36.80 1.64 34.03
C VAL A 23 35.44 0.93 34.14
N LEU A 24 34.99 0.66 35.37
CA LEU A 24 33.72 -0.02 35.62
C LEU A 24 32.52 0.88 35.23
N LEU A 25 32.55 2.17 35.55
CA LEU A 25 31.56 3.15 35.12
C LEU A 25 31.50 3.30 33.59
N LEU A 26 32.66 3.37 32.93
CA LEU A 26 32.73 3.44 31.46
C LEU A 26 32.17 2.16 30.83
N SER A 27 32.50 1.00 31.40
CA SER A 27 32.04 -0.30 30.89
C SER A 27 30.52 -0.47 31.02
N THR A 28 29.94 -0.07 32.15
CA THR A 28 28.48 -0.13 32.35
C THR A 28 27.74 0.86 31.45
N SER A 29 28.29 2.06 31.23
CA SER A 29 27.71 3.04 30.30
C SER A 29 27.70 2.51 28.86
N LEU A 30 28.80 1.89 28.40
CA LEU A 30 28.89 1.31 27.06
C LEU A 30 27.92 0.13 26.88
N LEU A 31 27.78 -0.71 27.91
CA LEU A 31 26.82 -1.82 27.90
C LEU A 31 25.37 -1.30 27.80
N ASN A 32 25.00 -0.29 28.57
CA ASN A 32 23.65 0.30 28.49
C ASN A 32 23.38 0.89 27.10
N MET A 33 24.31 1.65 26.54
CA MET A 33 24.17 2.17 25.17
C MET A 33 24.01 1.04 24.14
N SER A 34 24.76 -0.05 24.30
CA SER A 34 24.69 -1.20 23.39
C SER A 34 23.34 -1.90 23.46
N ILE A 35 22.84 -2.15 24.68
CA ILE A 35 21.53 -2.78 24.91
C ILE A 35 20.41 -1.91 24.34
N ASP A 36 20.43 -0.61 24.61
CA ASP A 36 19.41 0.33 24.11
C ASP A 36 19.44 0.42 22.58
N SER A 37 20.64 0.48 21.98
CA SER A 37 20.78 0.52 20.52
C SER A 37 20.26 -0.76 19.85
N MET A 38 20.53 -1.92 20.45
CA MET A 38 20.10 -3.21 19.91
C MET A 38 18.58 -3.37 20.04
N GLY A 39 18.00 -2.96 21.17
CA GLY A 39 16.55 -2.88 21.36
C GLY A 39 15.88 -1.91 20.38
N MET A 40 16.51 -0.77 20.09
CA MET A 40 16.01 0.21 19.12
C MET A 40 15.99 -0.34 17.70
N VAL A 41 17.04 -1.05 17.27
CA VAL A 41 17.10 -1.67 15.93
C VAL A 41 16.05 -2.76 15.75
N ILE A 42 15.90 -3.65 16.75
CA ILE A 42 14.91 -4.73 16.71
C ILE A 42 13.49 -4.15 16.67
N ASN A 43 13.19 -3.16 17.53
CA ASN A 43 11.88 -2.52 17.56
C ASN A 43 11.60 -1.73 16.30
N SER A 44 12.59 -1.02 15.74
CA SER A 44 12.44 -0.29 14.47
C SER A 44 12.12 -1.22 13.30
N ASN A 45 12.75 -2.40 13.25
CA ASN A 45 12.41 -3.42 12.27
C ASN A 45 10.97 -3.93 12.45
N ASN A 46 10.57 -4.23 13.69
CA ASN A 46 9.20 -4.68 13.99
C ASN A 46 8.15 -3.62 13.64
N ASP A 47 8.40 -2.36 13.98
CA ASP A 47 7.53 -1.23 13.63
C ASP A 47 7.42 -1.08 12.11
N SER A 48 8.53 -1.27 11.38
CA SER A 48 8.56 -1.28 9.92
C SER A 48 7.72 -2.43 9.32
N TYR A 49 7.80 -3.64 9.89
CA TYR A 49 6.97 -4.77 9.46
C TYR A 49 5.48 -4.50 9.70
N ARG A 50 5.11 -3.94 10.85
CA ARG A 50 3.72 -3.59 11.17
C ARG A 50 3.20 -2.49 10.25
N ALA A 51 3.99 -1.45 10.00
CA ALA A 51 3.65 -0.42 9.03
C ALA A 51 3.44 -0.99 7.62
N ASN A 52 4.22 -2.01 7.23
CA ASN A 52 4.07 -2.71 5.95
C ASN A 52 2.78 -3.54 5.91
N TYR A 53 2.51 -4.30 6.97
CA TYR A 53 1.31 -5.12 7.05
C TYR A 53 0.03 -4.27 6.95
N ILE A 54 -0.04 -3.17 7.71
CA ILE A 54 -1.14 -2.21 7.66
C ILE A 54 -1.43 -1.78 6.23
N ILE A 55 -0.39 -1.45 5.49
CA ILE A 55 -0.57 -0.89 4.15
C ILE A 55 -0.93 -1.95 3.12
N GLU A 56 -0.34 -3.15 3.22
CA GLU A 56 -0.64 -4.26 2.32
C GLU A 56 -2.09 -4.73 2.48
N SER A 57 -2.57 -4.90 3.72
CA SER A 57 -3.95 -5.35 3.97
C SER A 57 -5.00 -4.39 3.42
N ILE A 58 -4.78 -3.08 3.58
CA ILE A 58 -5.73 -2.08 3.06
C ILE A 58 -5.63 -1.99 1.54
N LEU A 59 -4.42 -2.09 0.98
CA LEU A 59 -4.22 -2.04 -0.45
C LEU A 59 -4.87 -3.23 -1.17
N GLU A 60 -4.74 -4.45 -0.64
CA GLU A 60 -5.43 -5.63 -1.16
C GLU A 60 -6.94 -5.42 -1.17
N LEU A 61 -7.51 -4.93 -0.07
CA LEU A 61 -8.94 -4.61 0.03
C LEU A 61 -9.37 -3.59 -1.04
N LYS A 62 -8.59 -2.51 -1.23
CA LYS A 62 -8.93 -1.48 -2.24
C LYS A 62 -8.81 -1.99 -3.67
N ILE A 63 -7.86 -2.88 -3.94
CA ILE A 63 -7.74 -3.51 -5.26
C ILE A 63 -8.96 -4.40 -5.53
N GLU A 64 -9.40 -5.18 -4.55
CA GLU A 64 -10.59 -6.03 -4.65
C GLU A 64 -11.85 -5.19 -4.90
N GLU A 65 -12.07 -4.13 -4.12
CA GLU A 65 -13.20 -3.19 -4.32
C GLU A 65 -13.20 -2.59 -5.74
N ILE A 66 -12.03 -2.21 -6.28
CA ILE A 66 -11.92 -1.69 -7.65
C ILE A 66 -12.23 -2.78 -8.69
N MET A 67 -11.75 -4.02 -8.48
CA MET A 67 -12.03 -5.13 -9.38
C MET A 67 -13.53 -5.45 -9.41
N GLU A 68 -14.22 -5.42 -8.27
CA GLU A 68 -15.67 -5.61 -8.19
C GLU A 68 -16.44 -4.53 -8.96
N LEU A 69 -16.01 -3.26 -8.87
CA LEU A 69 -16.60 -2.18 -9.66
C LEU A 69 -16.45 -2.42 -11.16
N PHE A 70 -15.27 -2.85 -11.61
CA PHE A 70 -15.06 -3.19 -13.01
C PHE A 70 -15.90 -4.38 -13.47
N ASP A 71 -15.97 -5.44 -12.67
CA ASP A 71 -16.81 -6.61 -12.98
C ASP A 71 -18.29 -6.23 -13.07
N GLY A 72 -18.77 -5.34 -12.20
CA GLY A 72 -20.12 -4.78 -12.28
C GLY A 72 -20.37 -4.04 -13.60
N ALA A 73 -19.46 -3.14 -13.99
CA ALA A 73 -19.57 -2.43 -15.26
C ALA A 73 -19.49 -3.36 -16.49
N ILE A 74 -18.64 -4.38 -16.44
CA ILE A 74 -18.53 -5.40 -17.50
C ILE A 74 -19.85 -6.17 -17.64
N ARG A 75 -20.47 -6.58 -16.52
CA ARG A 75 -21.76 -7.28 -16.54
C ARG A 75 -22.87 -6.41 -17.11
N ASN A 76 -22.94 -5.14 -16.71
CA ASN A 76 -23.94 -4.20 -17.23
C ASN A 76 -23.78 -4.01 -18.75
N TYR A 77 -22.54 -3.80 -19.21
CA TYR A 77 -22.25 -3.70 -20.64
C TYR A 77 -22.63 -4.97 -21.41
N MET A 78 -22.33 -6.15 -20.86
CA MET A 78 -22.70 -7.43 -21.48
C MET A 78 -24.21 -7.65 -21.55
N ALA A 79 -24.95 -7.23 -20.52
CA ALA A 79 -26.42 -7.30 -20.51
C ALA A 79 -27.04 -6.36 -21.56
N ASP A 80 -26.49 -5.16 -21.69
CA ASP A 80 -26.93 -4.19 -22.71
C ASP A 80 -26.62 -4.70 -24.12
N LEU A 81 -25.45 -5.31 -24.35
CA LEU A 81 -25.12 -5.96 -25.61
C LEU A 81 -26.07 -7.13 -25.94
N GLN A 82 -26.46 -7.93 -24.95
CA GLN A 82 -27.42 -9.02 -25.16
C GLN A 82 -28.78 -8.50 -25.58
N THR A 83 -29.27 -7.46 -24.89
CA THR A 83 -30.54 -6.79 -25.21
C THR A 83 -30.49 -6.22 -26.62
N TYR A 84 -29.39 -5.55 -26.97
CA TYR A 84 -29.14 -4.98 -28.30
C TYR A 84 -29.14 -6.06 -29.40
N LYS A 85 -28.57 -7.24 -29.13
CA LYS A 85 -28.57 -8.38 -30.08
C LYS A 85 -29.97 -8.95 -30.30
N VAL A 86 -30.81 -9.00 -29.25
CA VAL A 86 -32.21 -9.44 -29.36
C VAL A 86 -33.02 -8.46 -30.21
N GLU A 87 -32.95 -7.16 -29.89
CA GLU A 87 -33.66 -6.11 -30.64
C GLU A 87 -33.26 -6.06 -32.12
N HIS A 88 -31.97 -6.29 -32.42
CA HIS A 88 -31.48 -6.35 -33.79
C HIS A 88 -31.98 -7.60 -34.54
N SER A 89 -32.15 -8.74 -33.86
CA SER A 89 -32.63 -9.98 -34.48
C SER A 89 -34.13 -9.95 -34.79
N GLU A 90 -34.88 -9.05 -34.14
CA GLU A 90 -36.34 -8.90 -34.31
C GLU A 90 -36.73 -7.92 -35.44
N ASP A 91 -35.75 -7.42 -36.21
CA ASP A 91 -35.95 -6.59 -37.42
C ASP A 91 -36.91 -5.40 -37.19
N ILE A 92 -36.78 -4.75 -36.02
CA ILE A 92 -37.58 -3.57 -35.68
C ILE A 92 -37.15 -2.42 -36.61
N ASP A 93 -38.01 -2.13 -37.57
CA ASP A 93 -37.83 -1.14 -38.63
C ASP A 93 -37.32 0.20 -38.08
N GLY A 94 -36.08 0.59 -38.47
CA GLY A 94 -35.48 1.89 -38.11
C GLY A 94 -34.34 1.87 -37.07
N PHE A 95 -33.86 0.72 -36.61
CA PHE A 95 -32.76 0.66 -35.65
C PHE A 95 -31.39 0.92 -36.30
N SER A 96 -30.79 2.09 -36.03
CA SER A 96 -29.44 2.42 -36.47
C SER A 96 -28.40 1.72 -35.59
N TYR A 97 -27.58 0.88 -36.21
CA TYR A 97 -26.53 0.11 -35.55
C TYR A 97 -25.45 1.02 -34.94
N GLY A 98 -25.39 1.08 -33.62
CA GLY A 98 -24.40 1.81 -32.83
C GLY A 98 -24.12 1.03 -31.56
N LEU A 99 -23.04 0.26 -31.54
CA LEU A 99 -22.65 -0.49 -30.35
C LEU A 99 -22.48 0.47 -29.16
N PRO A 100 -22.96 0.09 -27.96
CA PRO A 100 -22.61 0.79 -26.74
C PRO A 100 -21.09 0.88 -26.61
N ASP A 101 -20.56 2.06 -26.22
CA ASP A 101 -19.13 2.22 -25.99
C ASP A 101 -18.76 1.70 -24.60
N PHE A 102 -18.05 0.58 -24.53
CA PHE A 102 -17.56 0.01 -23.27
C PHE A 102 -16.82 1.02 -22.39
N TYR A 103 -16.04 1.93 -23.00
CA TYR A 103 -15.26 2.89 -22.24
C TYR A 103 -16.13 3.94 -21.54
N SER A 104 -17.37 4.15 -21.98
CA SER A 104 -18.33 5.01 -21.29
C SER A 104 -18.77 4.42 -19.94
N TYR A 105 -18.97 3.10 -19.87
CA TYR A 105 -19.32 2.38 -18.64
C TYR A 105 -18.17 2.46 -17.64
N ILE A 106 -16.94 2.20 -18.10
CA ILE A 106 -15.76 2.26 -17.23
C ILE A 106 -15.49 3.70 -16.78
N ARG A 107 -15.64 4.70 -17.65
CA ARG A 107 -15.48 6.12 -17.28
C ARG A 107 -16.55 6.59 -16.30
N GLY A 108 -17.74 6.00 -16.33
CA GLY A 108 -18.81 6.26 -15.37
C GLY A 108 -18.42 5.91 -13.92
N LEU A 109 -17.45 5.00 -13.72
CA LEU A 109 -16.95 4.59 -12.40
C LEU A 109 -15.91 5.56 -11.80
N ASP A 110 -15.55 6.65 -12.48
CA ASP A 110 -14.47 7.55 -12.03
C ASP A 110 -14.71 8.08 -10.60
N SER A 111 -15.94 8.51 -10.30
CA SER A 111 -16.32 8.97 -8.97
C SER A 111 -16.28 7.87 -7.92
N ASP A 112 -16.68 6.66 -8.30
CA ASP A 112 -16.76 5.53 -7.39
C ASP A 112 -15.36 5.03 -7.03
N ILE A 113 -14.49 4.87 -8.04
CA ILE A 113 -13.09 4.46 -7.88
C ILE A 113 -12.30 5.50 -7.07
N THR A 114 -12.44 6.79 -7.40
CA THR A 114 -11.74 7.86 -6.66
C THR A 114 -12.29 8.03 -5.24
N GLY A 115 -13.58 7.76 -5.04
CA GLY A 115 -14.27 7.77 -3.75
C GLY A 115 -13.76 6.72 -2.76
N LEU A 116 -13.10 5.66 -3.23
CA LEU A 116 -12.43 4.67 -2.36
C LEU A 116 -11.15 5.21 -1.68
N SER A 117 -10.69 6.41 -2.05
CA SER A 117 -9.58 7.09 -1.39
C SER A 117 -9.95 7.46 0.04
N GLU A 118 -9.22 6.93 1.01
CA GLU A 118 -9.54 7.15 2.41
C GLU A 118 -8.29 7.22 3.31
N SER A 119 -8.50 7.64 4.55
CA SER A 119 -7.45 7.58 5.57
C SER A 119 -8.05 7.33 6.94
N ALA A 120 -7.41 6.47 7.73
CA ALA A 120 -7.88 6.14 9.06
C ALA A 120 -6.75 6.16 10.08
N LYS A 121 -7.08 6.62 11.29
CA LYS A 121 -6.19 6.58 12.46
C LYS A 121 -6.61 5.44 13.37
N ASN A 122 -5.64 4.66 13.80
CA ASN A 122 -5.80 3.47 14.62
C ASN A 122 -6.86 2.44 14.13
N PRO A 123 -6.83 2.02 12.85
CA PRO A 123 -7.81 1.09 12.30
C PRO A 123 -7.75 -0.35 12.85
N PHE A 124 -6.62 -0.77 13.43
CA PHE A 124 -6.42 -2.13 13.94
C PHE A 124 -6.42 -2.14 15.47
N GLY A 125 -7.47 -2.69 16.08
CA GLY A 125 -7.63 -2.71 17.54
C GLY A 125 -6.57 -3.53 18.28
N GLU A 126 -5.92 -4.48 17.60
CA GLU A 126 -4.85 -5.32 18.17
C GLU A 126 -3.54 -4.54 18.40
N TYR A 127 -3.38 -3.40 17.72
CA TYR A 127 -2.19 -2.59 17.76
C TYR A 127 -2.27 -1.54 18.85
N LYS A 128 -1.45 -1.74 19.89
CA LYS A 128 -1.38 -0.87 21.07
C LYS A 128 -0.86 0.54 20.79
N GLU A 129 0.09 0.65 19.86
CA GLU A 129 0.73 1.92 19.52
C GLU A 129 -0.05 2.69 18.45
N LYS A 130 0.21 4.00 18.36
CA LYS A 130 -0.39 4.84 17.32
C LYS A 130 -0.04 4.32 15.94
N HIS A 131 -1.05 4.17 15.09
CA HIS A 131 -0.88 3.73 13.72
C HIS A 131 -1.91 4.38 12.79
N TYR A 132 -1.62 4.38 11.49
CA TYR A 132 -2.36 5.14 10.49
C TYR A 132 -2.17 4.53 9.10
N TYR A 133 -3.17 4.67 8.24
CA TYR A 133 -2.98 4.51 6.81
C TYR A 133 -3.63 5.65 6.03
N LYS A 134 -3.15 5.83 4.80
CA LYS A 134 -3.76 6.66 3.75
C LYS A 134 -3.71 5.91 2.44
N VAL A 135 -4.79 5.94 1.68
CA VAL A 135 -4.84 5.50 0.29
C VAL A 135 -5.37 6.64 -0.57
N ASP A 136 -4.69 6.91 -1.66
CA ASP A 136 -5.05 7.91 -2.67
C ASP A 136 -5.15 7.20 -4.02
N ILE A 137 -6.35 7.23 -4.62
CA ILE A 137 -6.67 6.51 -5.85
C ILE A 137 -6.99 7.52 -6.94
N LYS A 138 -6.32 7.38 -8.09
CA LYS A 138 -6.46 8.29 -9.23
C LYS A 138 -6.59 7.52 -10.53
N CYS A 139 -7.58 7.87 -11.34
CA CYS A 139 -7.74 7.38 -12.69
C CYS A 139 -6.96 8.26 -13.68
N ASP A 140 -6.13 7.63 -14.51
CA ASP A 140 -5.48 8.23 -15.68
C ASP A 140 -6.10 7.63 -16.94
N TRP A 141 -7.13 8.31 -17.45
CA TRP A 141 -7.90 7.87 -18.61
C TRP A 141 -7.09 7.89 -19.91
N ASP A 142 -6.13 8.81 -20.04
CA ASP A 142 -5.27 8.93 -21.21
C ASP A 142 -4.32 7.72 -21.31
N LYS A 143 -3.79 7.27 -20.16
CA LYS A 143 -2.94 6.08 -20.08
C LYS A 143 -3.71 4.79 -19.84
N LYS A 144 -5.03 4.85 -19.68
CA LYS A 144 -5.92 3.74 -19.33
C LYS A 144 -5.48 2.98 -18.07
N ARG A 145 -5.19 3.71 -16.98
CA ARG A 145 -4.72 3.13 -15.72
C ARG A 145 -5.39 3.72 -14.50
N VAL A 146 -5.43 2.94 -13.42
CA VAL A 146 -5.72 3.42 -12.07
C VAL A 146 -4.43 3.34 -11.25
N ASN A 147 -4.05 4.46 -10.65
CA ASN A 147 -2.89 4.57 -9.78
C ASN A 147 -3.36 4.61 -8.33
N ILE A 148 -2.86 3.69 -7.51
CA ILE A 148 -3.12 3.62 -6.08
C ILE A 148 -1.81 3.96 -5.37
N THR A 149 -1.80 5.09 -4.65
CA THR A 149 -0.70 5.50 -3.78
C THR A 149 -1.11 5.29 -2.34
N SER A 150 -0.35 4.49 -1.60
CA SER A 150 -0.72 4.14 -0.24
C SER A 150 0.44 4.41 0.72
N ARG A 151 0.12 4.91 1.92
CA ARG A 151 1.04 5.14 3.03
C ARG A 151 0.55 4.43 4.29
N GLY A 152 1.40 3.60 4.89
CA GLY A 152 1.21 3.03 6.22
C GLY A 152 2.17 3.65 7.24
N GLU A 153 1.70 3.83 8.48
CA GLU A 153 2.51 4.34 9.58
C GLU A 153 2.22 3.53 10.86
N TYR A 154 3.28 3.12 11.53
CA TYR A 154 3.23 2.49 12.85
C TYR A 154 4.30 3.13 13.75
N LYS A 155 3.87 3.78 14.83
CA LYS A 155 4.74 4.55 15.73
C LYS A 155 5.57 5.61 14.99
N GLN A 156 6.82 5.30 14.65
CA GLN A 156 7.72 6.17 13.86
C GLN A 156 8.05 5.61 12.49
N ALA A 157 7.74 4.34 12.22
CA ALA A 157 8.01 3.71 10.94
C ALA A 157 6.95 4.09 9.91
N ARG A 158 7.41 4.35 8.67
CA ARG A 158 6.55 4.70 7.54
C ARG A 158 6.86 3.79 6.35
N LYS A 159 5.83 3.36 5.66
CA LYS A 159 5.91 2.57 4.43
C LYS A 159 5.00 3.15 3.37
N PHE A 160 5.44 3.04 2.12
CA PHE A 160 4.73 3.55 0.97
C PHE A 160 4.70 2.46 -0.09
N ILE A 161 3.52 2.19 -0.62
CA ILE A 161 3.30 1.21 -1.69
C ILE A 161 2.55 1.93 -2.82
N ASN A 162 3.00 1.69 -4.05
CA ASN A 162 2.35 2.19 -5.24
C ASN A 162 1.94 1.02 -6.12
N VAL A 163 0.71 1.07 -6.62
CA VAL A 163 0.17 0.09 -7.54
C VAL A 163 -0.39 0.79 -8.77
N GLU A 164 -0.07 0.23 -9.95
CA GLU A 164 -0.67 0.62 -11.22
C GLU A 164 -1.55 -0.54 -11.71
N LEU A 165 -2.85 -0.31 -11.81
CA LEU A 165 -3.82 -1.19 -12.44
C LEU A 165 -4.06 -0.72 -13.87
N GLU A 166 -4.04 -1.63 -14.84
CA GLU A 166 -4.52 -1.39 -16.19
C GLU A 166 -6.04 -1.58 -16.24
N LEU A 167 -6.73 -0.65 -16.90
CA LEU A 167 -8.18 -0.73 -17.07
C LEU A 167 -8.58 -1.93 -17.93
N PRO A 168 -9.80 -2.46 -17.78
CA PRO A 168 -10.32 -3.47 -18.69
C PRO A 168 -10.30 -2.97 -20.15
N THR A 169 -10.03 -3.87 -21.09
CA THR A 169 -9.96 -3.51 -22.52
C THR A 169 -10.77 -4.46 -23.38
N VAL A 170 -11.36 -3.91 -24.43
CA VAL A 170 -12.13 -4.66 -25.41
C VAL A 170 -11.25 -5.04 -26.60
N THR A 171 -11.29 -6.29 -27.00
CA THR A 171 -10.65 -6.81 -28.20
C THR A 171 -11.69 -7.42 -29.14
N ASN A 172 -11.61 -7.08 -30.42
CA ASN A 172 -12.47 -7.66 -31.45
C ASN A 172 -11.86 -8.99 -31.93
N GLU A 173 -12.62 -10.08 -31.83
CA GLU A 173 -12.24 -11.43 -32.23
C GLU A 173 -12.78 -11.82 -33.62
N GLY A 174 -13.35 -10.87 -34.37
CA GLY A 174 -13.92 -11.10 -35.70
C GLY A 174 -15.44 -11.01 -35.67
N GLU A 175 -16.11 -11.79 -36.50
CA GLU A 175 -17.57 -11.82 -36.61
C GLU A 175 -18.11 -13.17 -36.13
N ASP A 176 -19.32 -13.16 -35.53
CA ASP A 176 -20.06 -14.36 -35.17
C ASP A 176 -20.80 -14.95 -36.38
N GLU A 177 -21.51 -16.06 -36.16
CA GLU A 177 -22.26 -16.77 -37.22
C GLU A 177 -23.37 -15.90 -37.86
N ASN A 178 -23.76 -14.80 -37.22
CA ASN A 178 -24.77 -13.85 -37.69
C ASN A 178 -24.14 -12.58 -38.29
N GLY A 179 -22.82 -12.52 -38.48
CA GLY A 179 -22.11 -11.35 -38.98
C GLY A 179 -21.98 -10.21 -37.97
N LEU A 180 -22.23 -10.47 -36.68
CA LEU A 180 -22.07 -9.47 -35.61
C LEU A 180 -20.64 -9.51 -35.03
N PRO A 181 -20.08 -8.38 -34.58
CA PRO A 181 -18.75 -8.34 -34.00
C PRO A 181 -18.67 -9.21 -32.74
N LYS A 182 -17.76 -10.17 -32.76
CA LYS A 182 -17.42 -11.02 -31.63
C LYS A 182 -16.43 -10.27 -30.75
N ILE A 183 -16.80 -10.02 -29.51
CA ILE A 183 -16.04 -9.18 -28.60
C ILE A 183 -15.54 -10.00 -27.41
N ALA A 184 -14.26 -9.85 -27.09
CA ALA A 184 -13.67 -10.33 -25.84
C ALA A 184 -13.27 -9.14 -24.96
N ILE A 185 -13.52 -9.26 -23.65
CA ILE A 185 -13.11 -8.26 -22.65
C ILE A 185 -11.97 -8.86 -21.85
N LEU A 186 -10.82 -8.18 -21.87
CA LEU A 186 -9.71 -8.46 -20.99
C LEU A 186 -9.95 -7.75 -19.65
N PRO A 187 -9.92 -8.47 -18.52
CA PRO A 187 -10.16 -7.89 -17.21
C PRO A 187 -9.02 -6.95 -16.81
N ALA A 188 -9.29 -6.10 -15.80
CA ALA A 188 -8.27 -5.27 -15.19
C ALA A 188 -7.15 -6.13 -14.60
N ARG A 189 -5.91 -5.62 -14.66
CA ARG A 189 -4.74 -6.34 -14.11
C ARG A 189 -3.75 -5.41 -13.46
N ILE A 190 -3.05 -5.90 -12.44
CA ILE A 190 -1.92 -5.20 -11.84
C ILE A 190 -0.76 -5.23 -12.82
N THR A 191 -0.30 -4.05 -13.25
CA THR A 191 0.85 -3.91 -14.15
C THR A 191 2.13 -3.57 -13.39
N ARG A 192 2.01 -2.85 -12.26
CA ARG A 192 3.15 -2.52 -11.40
C ARG A 192 2.74 -2.55 -9.94
N TYR A 193 3.67 -3.02 -9.12
CA TYR A 193 3.59 -3.04 -7.67
C TYR A 193 4.99 -2.77 -7.14
N TYR A 194 5.18 -1.68 -6.39
CA TYR A 194 6.50 -1.35 -5.84
C TYR A 194 6.41 -0.53 -4.56
N GLN A 195 7.40 -0.73 -3.70
CA GLN A 195 7.54 0.02 -2.46
C GLN A 195 8.49 1.20 -2.67
N THR A 196 8.20 2.33 -2.03
CA THR A 196 9.08 3.51 -2.07
C THR A 196 9.44 3.99 -0.67
N TYR A 197 10.53 4.72 -0.57
CA TYR A 197 10.83 5.55 0.61
C TYR A 197 10.10 6.87 0.41
N GLY A 198 9.31 7.30 1.40
CA GLY A 198 8.55 8.54 1.30
C GLY A 198 9.45 9.75 1.11
N LEU A 199 9.07 10.63 0.20
CA LEU A 199 9.57 12.01 0.11
C LEU A 199 8.96 12.87 1.23
#